data_AF-A0A835LT22-F1
#
_entry.id   AF-A0A835LT22-F1
#
_cell.length_a   1.000
_cell.length_b   1.000
_cell.length_c   1.000
_cell.angle_alpha   90.00
_cell.angle_beta   90.00
_cell.angle_gamma   90.00
#
_symmetry.space_group_name_H-M   'P 1'
#
loop_
_entity.id
_entity.type
_entity.pdbx_description
1 polymer ?
#
loop_
_entity_poly.entity_id
_entity_poly.type
_entity_poly.pdbx_seq_one_letter_code
_entity_poly.pdbx_strand_id
1 'polypeptide(L)'
;MYGKWYAASVRSVVAQVTYDPSQTKGNRDGGFSILANYIGVIGQPQNTKPEKIAMIAPVVMKSASSGQSDQKKLVTMQFVLPSKYTKFEEAPKPINEKVVIKEGGWRIHGVISFSGVATEAVVEEKVEKLMKSLEKDGYKVIGEYFIARYTLGIASFED
;
A
#
# COMPACT_ATOMS: atom_id res chain seq x y z
N MET A 1 21.32 7.19 -19.73
CA MET A 1 20.56 8.34 -19.20
C MET A 1 19.69 7.85 -18.05
N TYR A 2 19.91 8.34 -16.83
CA TYR A 2 19.06 8.02 -15.67
C TYR A 2 17.70 8.72 -15.88
N GLY A 3 16.60 7.99 -15.73
CA GLY A 3 15.26 8.50 -16.01
C GLY A 3 14.85 9.63 -15.06
N LYS A 4 14.01 10.56 -15.53
CA LYS A 4 13.38 11.56 -14.65
C LYS A 4 12.54 10.84 -13.59
N TRP A 5 12.80 11.09 -12.32
CA TRP A 5 11.90 10.77 -11.22
C TRP A 5 11.09 12.02 -10.86
N TYR A 6 10.00 11.84 -10.12
CA TYR A 6 9.19 12.95 -9.61
C TYR A 6 8.93 12.79 -8.12
N ALA A 7 8.91 13.92 -7.41
CA ALA A 7 8.52 13.98 -6.02
C ALA A 7 6.99 13.94 -5.93
N ALA A 8 6.45 12.98 -5.18
CA ALA A 8 5.04 12.94 -4.81
C ALA A 8 4.92 13.19 -3.31
N SER A 9 4.29 14.30 -2.92
CA SER A 9 3.86 14.49 -1.53
C SER A 9 2.45 13.97 -1.38
N VAL A 10 2.25 13.03 -0.47
CA VAL A 10 0.94 12.43 -0.22
C VAL A 10 0.64 12.53 1.27
N ARG A 11 -0.38 13.32 1.62
CA ARG A 11 -1.15 13.06 2.84
C ARG A 11 -2.14 11.98 2.48
N SER A 12 -2.11 10.87 3.20
CA SER A 12 -3.02 9.76 2.98
C SER A 12 -3.66 9.35 4.28
N VAL A 13 -4.95 9.00 4.22
CA VAL A 13 -5.55 8.13 5.22
C VAL A 13 -5.31 6.71 4.74
N VAL A 14 -4.87 5.84 5.64
CA VAL A 14 -4.60 4.42 5.34
C VAL A 14 -5.43 3.53 6.24
N ALA A 15 -6.00 2.47 5.70
CA ALA A 15 -6.48 1.34 6.47
C ALA A 15 -5.37 0.29 6.56
N GLN A 16 -5.04 -0.18 7.76
CA GLN A 16 -3.98 -1.15 7.96
C GLN A 16 -4.40 -2.33 8.82
N VAL A 17 -3.78 -3.47 8.56
CA VAL A 17 -3.89 -4.68 9.37
C VAL A 17 -2.50 -5.23 9.65
N THR A 18 -2.23 -5.62 10.90
CA THR A 18 -1.01 -6.33 11.29
C THR A 18 -1.38 -7.77 11.61
N TYR A 19 -0.71 -8.73 10.98
CA TYR A 19 -0.99 -10.15 11.13
C TYR A 19 0.29 -10.98 11.16
N ASP A 20 0.17 -12.20 11.67
CA ASP A 20 1.23 -13.20 11.58
C ASP A 20 0.99 -14.11 10.36
N PRO A 21 1.89 -14.10 9.35
CA PRO A 21 1.79 -14.99 8.20
C PRO A 21 1.77 -16.48 8.55
N SER A 22 2.33 -16.89 9.71
CA SER A 22 2.27 -18.29 10.13
C SER A 22 0.84 -18.75 10.42
N GLN A 23 -0.02 -17.84 10.90
CA GLN A 23 -1.44 -18.10 11.16
C GLN A 23 -2.27 -18.20 9.88
N THR A 24 -1.74 -17.76 8.75
CA THR A 24 -2.39 -17.83 7.43
C THR A 24 -1.80 -18.93 6.56
N LYS A 25 -1.16 -19.96 7.18
CA LYS A 25 -0.43 -21.04 6.49
C LYS A 25 0.65 -20.51 5.53
N GLY A 26 1.29 -19.40 5.87
CA GLY A 26 2.29 -18.74 5.03
C GLY A 26 1.71 -17.89 3.89
N ASN A 27 0.38 -17.78 3.78
CA ASN A 27 -0.24 -16.94 2.76
C ASN A 27 0.00 -15.45 3.08
N ARG A 28 0.84 -14.82 2.25
CA ARG A 28 1.16 -13.39 2.31
C ARG A 28 -0.06 -12.50 2.03
N ASP A 29 -1.15 -13.04 1.52
CA ASP A 29 -2.37 -12.30 1.20
C ASP A 29 -3.42 -12.32 2.34
N GLY A 30 -3.11 -12.91 3.49
CA GLY A 30 -4.06 -12.97 4.61
C GLY A 30 -4.52 -11.59 5.10
N GLY A 31 -3.64 -10.59 5.06
CA GLY A 31 -4.00 -9.19 5.34
C GLY A 31 -4.88 -8.56 4.25
N PHE A 32 -4.74 -9.00 3.00
CA PHE A 32 -5.46 -8.43 1.86
C PHE A 32 -6.96 -8.68 2.00
N SER A 33 -7.38 -9.92 2.27
CA SER A 33 -8.80 -10.25 2.40
C SER A 33 -9.49 -9.47 3.52
N ILE A 34 -8.78 -9.20 4.63
CA ILE A 34 -9.31 -8.41 5.75
C ILE A 34 -9.58 -6.97 5.29
N LEU A 35 -8.61 -6.34 4.62
CA LEU A 35 -8.77 -4.97 4.10
C LEU A 35 -9.77 -4.90 2.94
N ALA A 36 -9.82 -5.94 2.10
CA ALA A 36 -10.74 -6.07 0.98
C ALA A 36 -12.20 -6.16 1.43
N ASN A 37 -12.47 -6.88 2.52
CA ASN A 37 -13.78 -6.91 3.17
C ASN A 37 -14.16 -5.55 3.74
N TYR A 38 -13.22 -4.85 4.38
CA TYR A 38 -13.46 -3.50 4.91
C TYR A 38 -13.90 -2.52 3.81
N ILE A 39 -13.22 -2.48 2.67
CA ILE A 39 -13.55 -1.55 1.58
C ILE A 39 -14.68 -2.02 0.66
N GLY A 40 -15.08 -3.30 0.74
CA GLY A 40 -16.18 -3.87 -0.04
C GLY A 40 -15.82 -4.23 -1.49
N VAL A 41 -14.57 -4.65 -1.75
CA VAL A 41 -14.15 -5.09 -3.11
C VAL A 41 -14.42 -6.57 -3.37
N ILE A 42 -14.53 -7.40 -2.32
CA ILE A 42 -14.85 -8.83 -2.41
C ILE A 42 -16.26 -9.17 -1.89
N GLY A 43 -17.11 -8.17 -1.66
CA GLY A 43 -18.46 -8.36 -1.12
C GLY A 43 -19.10 -7.08 -0.60
N GLN A 44 -20.04 -7.21 0.35
CA GLN A 44 -20.58 -6.06 1.07
C GLN A 44 -19.50 -5.44 1.98
N PRO A 45 -19.38 -4.10 2.01
CA PRO A 45 -18.38 -3.44 2.84
C PRO A 45 -18.63 -3.69 4.33
N GLN A 46 -17.58 -4.13 5.03
CA GLN A 46 -17.61 -4.43 6.47
C GLN A 46 -17.16 -3.25 7.31
N ASN A 47 -17.91 -2.15 7.21
CA ASN A 47 -17.73 -0.92 7.95
C ASN A 47 -19.07 -0.45 8.55
N THR A 48 -19.03 0.44 9.54
CA THR A 48 -20.21 0.86 10.32
C THR A 48 -21.25 1.63 9.50
N LYS A 49 -20.83 2.17 8.37
CA LYS A 49 -21.69 2.74 7.32
C LYS A 49 -21.38 1.93 6.08
N PRO A 50 -22.28 1.05 5.58
CA PRO A 50 -22.02 0.07 4.51
C PRO A 50 -21.73 0.76 3.17
N GLU A 51 -20.61 1.47 3.12
CA GLU A 51 -20.15 2.34 2.07
C GLU A 51 -18.97 1.64 1.40
N LYS A 52 -19.09 1.44 0.09
CA LYS A 52 -17.97 0.94 -0.70
C LYS A 52 -16.90 2.03 -0.80
N ILE A 53 -15.69 1.68 -0.42
CA ILE A 53 -14.54 2.58 -0.50
C ILE A 53 -13.78 2.20 -1.77
N ALA A 54 -13.66 3.16 -2.70
CA ALA A 54 -12.90 2.93 -3.93
C ALA A 54 -11.46 2.56 -3.58
N MET A 55 -10.97 1.47 -4.16
CA MET A 55 -9.58 1.05 -3.95
C MET A 55 -8.64 2.05 -4.64
N ILE A 56 -7.65 2.56 -3.91
CA ILE A 56 -6.49 3.18 -4.52
C ILE A 56 -5.25 2.37 -4.14
N ALA A 57 -4.51 1.89 -5.14
CA ALA A 57 -3.23 1.21 -4.91
C ALA A 57 -2.22 2.22 -4.38
N PRO A 58 -1.42 1.91 -3.33
CA PRO A 58 -0.61 0.70 -3.18
C PRO A 58 -0.94 -0.17 -1.95
N VAL A 59 -0.52 -1.44 -2.01
CA VAL A 59 -0.38 -2.33 -0.84
C VAL A 59 1.01 -2.12 -0.24
N VAL A 60 1.10 -1.53 0.95
CA VAL A 60 2.38 -1.39 1.66
C VAL A 60 2.54 -2.57 2.62
N MET A 61 3.51 -3.44 2.37
CA MET A 61 3.93 -4.47 3.32
C MET A 61 5.13 -3.93 4.10
N LYS A 62 5.02 -3.84 5.43
CA LYS A 62 6.16 -3.59 6.32
C LYS A 62 6.48 -4.86 7.08
N SER A 63 7.70 -5.37 6.92
CA SER A 63 8.25 -6.40 7.79
C SER A 63 8.94 -5.76 8.98
N ALA A 64 8.54 -6.11 10.20
CA ALA A 64 9.35 -5.79 11.37
C ALA A 64 10.55 -6.75 11.40
N SER A 65 11.64 -6.41 10.72
CA SER A 65 12.92 -7.11 10.85
C SER A 65 13.76 -6.43 11.92
N SER A 66 13.43 -6.64 13.19
CA SER A 66 14.41 -6.49 14.27
C SER A 66 15.19 -7.81 14.32
N GLY A 67 16.48 -7.77 14.00
CA GLY A 67 17.35 -8.94 14.02
C GLY A 67 17.32 -9.62 15.39
N GLN A 68 16.71 -10.80 15.43
CA GLN A 68 16.96 -11.89 16.39
C GLN A 68 16.11 -13.09 15.94
N SER A 69 16.77 -14.23 15.82
CA SER A 69 16.17 -15.55 15.65
C SER A 69 15.09 -15.76 16.73
N ASP A 70 13.91 -16.25 16.32
CA ASP A 70 12.77 -16.67 17.16
C ASP A 70 11.64 -15.67 17.44
N GLN A 71 11.63 -14.45 16.88
CA GLN A 71 10.43 -13.59 16.96
C GLN A 71 9.45 -13.79 15.78
N LYS A 72 8.18 -13.99 16.13
CA LYS A 72 7.00 -14.05 15.26
C LYS A 72 7.02 -12.89 14.26
N LYS A 73 7.32 -13.18 12.98
CA LYS A 73 7.49 -12.17 11.93
C LYS A 73 6.15 -11.54 11.56
N LEU A 74 5.72 -10.53 12.32
CA LEU A 74 4.51 -9.78 12.01
C LEU A 74 4.69 -8.97 10.73
N VAL A 75 3.66 -9.00 9.89
CA VAL A 75 3.56 -8.23 8.66
C VAL A 75 2.44 -7.22 8.82
N THR A 76 2.71 -5.96 8.48
CA THR A 76 1.66 -4.93 8.39
C THR A 76 1.36 -4.67 6.93
N MET A 77 0.09 -4.82 6.56
CA MET A 77 -0.44 -4.47 5.25
C MET A 77 -1.25 -3.18 5.34
N GLN A 78 -1.14 -2.29 4.35
CA GLN A 78 -1.88 -1.04 4.31
C GLN A 78 -2.53 -0.82 2.93
N PHE A 79 -3.78 -0.34 2.93
CA PHE A 79 -4.46 0.25 1.78
C PHE A 79 -4.53 1.75 1.98
N VAL A 80 -4.18 2.51 0.95
CA VAL A 80 -4.43 3.95 0.91
C VAL A 80 -5.91 4.15 0.61
N LEU A 81 -6.56 5.06 1.32
CA LEU A 81 -7.97 5.41 1.11
C LEU A 81 -8.09 6.61 0.16
N PRO A 82 -9.17 6.70 -0.64
CA PRO A 82 -9.41 7.81 -1.57
C PRO A 82 -9.14 9.18 -0.95
N SER A 83 -8.64 10.11 -1.76
CA SER A 83 -8.26 11.47 -1.33
C SER A 83 -9.40 12.29 -0.74
N LYS A 84 -10.66 11.85 -0.88
CA LYS A 84 -11.82 12.42 -0.16
C LYS A 84 -11.72 12.26 1.36
N TYR A 85 -10.93 11.29 1.84
CA TYR A 85 -10.62 11.10 3.26
C TYR A 85 -9.27 11.75 3.55
N THR A 86 -9.31 12.88 4.26
CA THR A 86 -8.12 13.65 4.65
C THR A 86 -7.75 13.45 6.11
N LYS A 87 -8.73 13.02 6.94
CA LYS A 87 -8.57 12.65 8.34
C LYS A 87 -9.10 11.24 8.58
N PHE A 88 -8.56 10.53 9.57
CA PHE A 88 -8.99 9.15 9.83
C PHE A 88 -10.47 9.04 10.24
N GLU A 89 -11.02 10.05 10.91
CA GLU A 89 -12.40 10.08 11.41
C GLU A 89 -13.46 10.16 10.30
N GLU A 90 -13.06 10.63 9.11
CA GLU A 90 -13.95 10.78 7.96
C GLU A 90 -14.23 9.43 7.28
N ALA A 91 -13.31 8.48 7.43
CA ALA A 91 -13.46 7.15 6.87
C ALA A 91 -14.46 6.29 7.70
N PRO A 92 -15.32 5.49 7.04
CA PRO A 92 -16.21 4.56 7.72
C PRO A 92 -15.44 3.68 8.72
N LYS A 93 -15.94 3.54 9.95
CA LYS A 93 -15.23 2.74 10.96
C LYS A 93 -15.27 1.26 10.57
N PRO A 94 -14.17 0.50 10.67
CA PRO A 94 -14.20 -0.93 10.38
C PRO A 94 -15.06 -1.68 11.41
N ILE A 95 -15.73 -2.75 10.98
CA ILE A 95 -16.37 -3.71 11.91
C ILE A 95 -15.32 -4.63 12.53
N ASN A 96 -14.28 -4.99 11.75
CA ASN A 96 -13.19 -5.84 12.21
C ASN A 96 -12.14 -5.02 12.96
N GLU A 97 -11.99 -5.26 14.26
CA GLU A 97 -11.05 -4.53 15.13
C GLU A 97 -9.57 -4.68 14.74
N LYS A 98 -9.22 -5.68 13.92
CA LYS A 98 -7.86 -5.83 13.37
C LYS A 98 -7.53 -4.76 12.33
N VAL A 99 -8.55 -4.11 11.75
CA VAL A 99 -8.37 -3.00 10.81
C VAL A 99 -8.28 -1.70 11.60
N VAL A 100 -7.16 -1.01 11.45
CA VAL A 100 -6.92 0.30 12.07
C VAL A 100 -6.79 1.33 10.98
N ILE A 101 -7.54 2.42 11.10
CA ILE A 101 -7.40 3.59 10.21
C ILE A 101 -6.37 4.53 10.83
N LYS A 102 -5.39 4.96 10.03
CA LYS A 102 -4.34 5.88 10.45
C LYS A 102 -4.16 7.00 9.44
N GLU A 103 -3.74 8.15 9.95
CA GLU A 103 -3.18 9.19 9.11
C GLU A 103 -1.75 8.80 8.75
N GLY A 104 -1.53 8.57 7.45
CA GLY A 104 -0.21 8.55 6.85
C GLY A 104 0.36 9.96 6.99
N GLY A 105 1.31 10.12 7.92
CA GLY A 105 2.02 11.38 8.10
C GLY A 105 2.63 11.89 6.79
N TRP A 106 3.02 13.16 6.76
CA TRP A 106 3.61 13.78 5.57
C TRP A 106 4.85 13.01 5.10
N ARG A 107 4.76 12.41 3.91
CA ARG A 107 5.88 11.72 3.26
C ARG A 107 6.04 12.23 1.85
N ILE A 108 7.29 12.51 1.48
CA ILE A 108 7.70 12.80 0.12
C ILE A 108 8.28 11.51 -0.45
N HIS A 109 7.69 11.03 -1.53
CA HIS A 109 8.13 9.84 -2.23
C HIS A 109 8.83 10.23 -3.53
N GLY A 110 10.01 9.65 -3.78
CA GLY A 110 10.58 9.62 -5.12
C GLY A 110 9.90 8.52 -5.92
N VAL A 111 9.39 8.82 -7.10
CA VAL A 111 8.65 7.86 -7.92
C VAL A 111 9.28 7.73 -9.30
N ILE A 112 9.43 6.48 -9.74
CA ILE A 112 9.73 6.13 -11.13
C ILE A 112 8.56 5.30 -11.69
N SER A 113 7.95 5.77 -12.78
CA SER A 113 6.90 5.03 -13.48
C SER A 113 7.50 4.17 -14.58
N PHE A 114 6.92 2.99 -14.80
CA PHE A 114 7.25 2.13 -15.94
C PHE A 114 5.99 1.44 -16.46
N SER A 115 5.99 1.12 -17.75
CA SER A 115 4.96 0.31 -18.40
C SER A 115 5.39 -1.15 -18.48
N GLY A 116 4.43 -2.07 -18.52
CA GLY A 116 4.66 -3.51 -18.67
C GLY A 116 4.43 -4.31 -17.39
N VAL A 117 4.77 -5.60 -17.45
CA VAL A 117 4.58 -6.52 -16.31
C VAL A 117 5.68 -6.29 -15.28
N ALA A 118 5.30 -6.02 -14.04
CA ALA A 118 6.21 -5.89 -12.91
C ALA A 118 6.73 -7.27 -12.45
N THR A 119 7.65 -7.85 -13.22
CA THR A 119 8.45 -9.01 -12.81
C THR A 119 9.51 -8.59 -11.79
N GLU A 120 10.04 -9.52 -11.00
CA GLU A 120 11.06 -9.24 -9.99
C GLU A 120 12.28 -8.54 -10.59
N ALA A 121 12.81 -9.05 -11.70
CA ALA A 121 13.94 -8.44 -12.41
C ALA A 121 13.65 -6.99 -12.87
N VAL A 122 12.44 -6.72 -13.37
CA VAL A 122 12.04 -5.36 -13.78
C VAL A 122 11.95 -4.44 -12.56
N VAL A 123 11.41 -4.94 -11.45
CA VAL A 123 11.30 -4.16 -10.20
C VAL A 123 12.68 -3.80 -9.67
N GLU A 124 13.59 -4.76 -9.58
CA GLU A 124 14.96 -4.54 -9.10
C GLU A 124 15.69 -3.48 -9.94
N GLU A 125 15.62 -3.61 -11.27
CA GLU A 125 16.20 -2.64 -12.20
C GLU A 125 15.64 -1.22 -11.98
N LYS A 126 14.32 -1.09 -11.78
CA LYS A 126 13.68 0.23 -11.57
C LYS A 126 14.00 0.81 -10.21
N VAL A 127 14.05 0.00 -9.16
CA VAL A 127 14.44 0.42 -7.81
C VAL A 127 15.88 0.91 -7.81
N GLU A 128 16.81 0.15 -8.40
CA GLU A 128 18.22 0.56 -8.49
C GLU A 128 18.37 1.90 -9.23
N LYS A 129 17.66 2.07 -10.36
CA LYS A 129 17.66 3.33 -11.13
C LYS A 129 17.11 4.50 -10.31
N LEU A 130 16.03 4.29 -9.55
CA LEU A 130 15.44 5.33 -8.70
C LEU A 130 16.40 5.73 -7.58
N MET A 131 17.01 4.77 -6.89
CA MET A 131 17.96 5.03 -5.80
C MET A 131 19.16 5.85 -6.29
N LYS A 132 19.79 5.44 -7.41
CA LYS A 132 20.91 6.18 -8.02
C LYS A 132 20.53 7.60 -8.43
N SER A 133 19.30 7.79 -8.92
CA SER A 133 18.82 9.12 -9.34
C SER A 133 18.57 10.03 -8.15
N LEU A 134 17.95 9.51 -7.08
CA LEU A 134 17.72 10.25 -5.84
C LEU A 134 19.02 10.62 -5.15
N GLU A 135 19.98 9.70 -5.07
CA GLU A 135 21.29 9.95 -4.47
C GLU A 135 22.07 11.02 -5.26
N LYS A 136 22.08 10.92 -6.59
CA LYS A 136 22.70 11.92 -7.47
C LYS A 136 22.12 13.31 -7.24
N ASP A 137 20.80 13.40 -7.02
CA ASP A 137 20.10 14.66 -6.79
C ASP A 137 20.16 15.12 -5.31
N GLY A 138 20.95 14.44 -4.46
CA GLY A 138 21.23 14.83 -3.08
C GLY A 138 20.18 14.37 -2.05
N TYR A 139 19.28 13.46 -2.42
CA TYR A 139 18.24 12.95 -1.54
C TYR A 139 18.70 11.67 -0.82
N LYS A 140 18.57 11.65 0.51
CA LYS A 140 18.74 10.45 1.32
C LYS A 140 17.42 9.70 1.43
N VAL A 141 17.37 8.49 0.89
CA VAL A 141 16.18 7.63 0.99
C VAL A 141 16.07 7.05 2.40
N ILE A 142 14.87 7.13 2.98
CA ILE A 142 14.55 6.58 4.29
C ILE A 142 13.43 5.54 4.18
N GLY A 143 13.63 4.37 4.79
CA GLY A 143 12.66 3.27 4.80
C GLY A 143 12.71 2.35 3.57
N GLU A 144 11.80 1.38 3.54
CA GLU A 144 11.67 0.40 2.45
C GLU A 144 10.97 1.01 1.23
N TYR A 145 11.33 0.55 0.03
CA TYR A 145 10.59 0.87 -1.20
C TYR A 145 9.30 0.04 -1.26
N PHE A 146 8.31 0.52 -2.00
CA PHE A 146 7.09 -0.23 -2.29
C PHE A 146 6.67 -0.02 -3.74
N ILE A 147 5.98 -1.00 -4.31
CA ILE A 147 5.46 -0.93 -5.68
C ILE A 147 4.03 -0.38 -5.62
N ALA A 148 3.80 0.76 -6.26
CA ALA A 148 2.46 1.25 -6.56
C ALA A 148 1.98 0.69 -7.90
N ARG A 149 1.10 -0.31 -7.87
CA ARG A 149 0.45 -0.84 -9.08
C ARG A 149 -0.77 0.00 -9.41
N TYR A 150 -0.65 0.95 -10.33
CA TYR A 150 -1.80 1.66 -10.88
C TYR A 150 -2.46 0.79 -11.95
N THR A 151 -3.58 0.16 -11.62
CA THR A 151 -4.50 -0.42 -12.62
C THR A 151 -5.78 0.40 -12.59
N LEU A 152 -6.07 1.11 -13.68
CA LEU A 152 -7.37 1.73 -13.99
C LEU A 152 -7.67 1.36 -15.46
N GLY A 153 -8.86 0.95 -15.90
CA GLY A 153 -10.12 0.61 -15.24
C GLY A 153 -10.92 -0.34 -16.16
N ILE A 154 -11.91 -1.05 -15.61
CA ILE A 154 -12.87 -1.82 -16.41
C ILE A 154 -14.08 -0.91 -16.61
N ALA A 155 -14.31 -0.48 -17.85
CA ALA A 155 -15.60 0.04 -18.27
C ALA A 155 -16.23 -1.02 -19.18
N SER A 156 -17.41 -1.49 -18.81
CA SER A 156 -18.34 -2.14 -19.72
C SER A 156 -19.54 -1.20 -19.85
N PHE A 157 -19.90 -0.88 -21.08
CA PHE A 157 -21.14 -0.22 -21.44
C PHE A 157 -21.87 -1.10 -22.46
N GLU A 158 -23.19 -1.18 -22.34
CA GLU A 158 -24.12 -1.62 -23.39
C GLU A 158 -25.14 -0.47 -23.56
N ASP A 159 -25.71 -0.36 -24.77
CA ASP A 159 -26.45 0.82 -25.30
C ASP A 159 -27.50 1.46 -24.37
#